data_AF-M5C6V2-F1
#
_entry.id   AF-M5C6V2-F1
#
_cell.length_a   1.000
_cell.length_b   1.000
_cell.length_c   1.000
_cell.angle_alpha   90.00
_cell.angle_beta   90.00
_cell.angle_gamma   90.00
#
_symmetry.space_group_name_H-M   'P 1'
#
loop_
_entity.id
_entity.type
_entity.pdbx_description
1 polymer ?
#
loop_
_entity_poly.entity_id
_entity_poly.type
_entity_poly.pdbx_seq_one_letter_code
_entity_poly.pdbx_strand_id
1 'polypeptide(L)'
;MAPTTLISAPPPTTLSAYLALPLVAETKVNRLGGLLQFWENKVKAILVLGRLALDILTTPSLLVDVERAFSGGPMLVNYCQQRTSLSIFRAKMAVGSWFGTPLLPDVAEVLDMVEWKGDSERSLDLD
;
A
#
# COMPACT_ATOMS: atom_id res chain seq x y z
N MET A 1 -35.77 -15.22 -47.11
CA MET A 1 -34.86 -14.07 -46.90
C MET A 1 -34.90 -13.71 -45.44
N ALA A 2 -33.92 -14.16 -44.65
CA ALA A 2 -33.81 -13.82 -43.24
C ALA A 2 -32.99 -12.52 -43.11
N PRO A 3 -33.39 -11.55 -42.27
CA PRO A 3 -32.60 -10.36 -42.05
C PRO A 3 -31.36 -10.73 -41.22
N THR A 4 -30.18 -10.58 -41.81
CA THR A 4 -28.90 -10.61 -41.11
C THR A 4 -28.82 -9.38 -40.21
N THR A 5 -29.20 -9.54 -38.95
CA THR A 5 -29.00 -8.54 -37.92
C THR A 5 -27.50 -8.33 -37.73
N LEU A 6 -26.99 -7.18 -38.19
CA LEU A 6 -25.64 -6.72 -37.86
C LEU A 6 -25.56 -6.57 -36.34
N ILE A 7 -24.88 -7.53 -35.71
CA ILE A 7 -24.49 -7.43 -34.30
C ILE A 7 -23.48 -6.28 -34.22
N SER A 8 -23.99 -5.11 -33.85
CA SER A 8 -23.17 -3.96 -33.44
C SER A 8 -22.18 -4.46 -32.39
N ALA A 9 -20.87 -4.29 -32.67
CA ALA A 9 -19.82 -4.74 -31.77
C ALA A 9 -20.05 -4.13 -30.37
N PRO A 10 -20.00 -4.93 -29.29
CA PRO A 10 -20.13 -4.41 -27.94
C PRO A 10 -19.05 -3.34 -27.72
N PRO A 11 -19.35 -2.25 -27.00
CA PRO A 11 -18.36 -1.22 -26.71
C PRO A 11 -17.12 -1.90 -26.12
N PRO A 12 -15.92 -1.62 -26.65
CA PRO A 12 -14.72 -2.33 -26.23
C PRO A 12 -14.57 -2.15 -24.72
N THR A 13 -14.75 -3.25 -23.99
CA THR A 13 -14.50 -3.24 -22.55
C THR A 13 -13.06 -2.77 -22.33
N THR A 14 -12.82 -2.12 -21.19
CA THR A 14 -11.49 -1.60 -20.83
C THR A 14 -10.40 -2.68 -20.96
N LEU A 15 -10.75 -3.96 -20.74
CA LEU A 15 -9.85 -5.10 -20.87
C LEU A 15 -9.57 -5.47 -22.33
N SER A 16 -10.59 -5.58 -23.18
CA SER A 16 -10.39 -5.87 -24.61
C SER A 16 -9.57 -4.78 -25.33
N ALA A 17 -9.82 -3.51 -24.99
CA ALA A 17 -9.02 -2.40 -25.48
C ALA A 17 -7.56 -2.48 -25.02
N TYR A 18 -7.32 -2.93 -23.78
CA TYR A 18 -5.97 -3.15 -23.27
C TYR A 18 -5.25 -4.31 -23.94
N LEU A 19 -5.93 -5.43 -24.16
CA LEU A 19 -5.33 -6.59 -24.85
C LEU A 19 -4.98 -6.28 -26.31
N ALA A 20 -5.63 -5.29 -26.92
CA ALA A 20 -5.31 -4.81 -28.26
C ALA A 20 -4.17 -3.79 -28.29
N LEU A 21 -3.69 -3.28 -27.14
CA LEU A 21 -2.56 -2.35 -27.10
C LEU A 21 -1.25 -3.07 -27.45
N PRO A 22 -0.31 -2.37 -28.11
CA PRO A 22 1.00 -2.93 -28.38
C PRO A 22 1.73 -3.25 -27.08
N LEU A 23 2.48 -4.36 -27.09
CA LEU A 23 3.31 -4.77 -25.97
C LEU A 23 4.31 -3.67 -25.62
N VAL A 24 4.43 -3.37 -24.33
CA VAL A 24 5.40 -2.42 -23.82
C VAL A 24 6.68 -3.18 -23.46
N ALA A 25 7.81 -2.77 -24.03
CA ALA A 25 9.10 -3.37 -23.70
C ALA A 25 9.45 -3.15 -22.21
N GLU A 26 9.99 -4.18 -21.57
CA GLU A 26 10.37 -4.15 -20.16
C GLU A 26 11.38 -3.04 -19.84
N THR A 27 12.33 -2.79 -20.74
CA THR A 27 13.32 -1.71 -20.60
C THR A 27 12.69 -0.32 -20.47
N LYS A 28 11.53 -0.10 -21.10
CA LYS A 28 10.77 1.14 -20.98
C LYS A 28 10.08 1.25 -19.63
N VAL A 29 9.56 0.13 -19.10
CA VAL A 29 8.93 0.06 -17.78
C VAL A 29 9.97 0.29 -16.69
N ASN A 30 11.14 -0.35 -16.78
CA ASN A 30 12.21 -0.21 -15.80
C ASN A 30 12.77 1.23 -15.77
N ARG A 31 12.90 1.89 -16.93
CA ARG A 31 13.27 3.32 -17.00
C ARG A 31 12.28 4.26 -16.32
N LEU A 32 11.01 3.85 -16.22
CA LEU A 32 9.95 4.63 -15.57
C LEU A 32 9.85 4.38 -14.07
N GLY A 33 10.72 3.55 -13.48
CA GLY A 33 10.65 3.16 -12.07
C GLY A 33 9.86 1.88 -11.81
N GLY A 34 9.61 1.08 -12.85
CA GLY A 34 8.99 -0.24 -12.74
C GLY A 34 7.49 -0.25 -13.00
N LEU A 35 6.87 -1.40 -12.72
CA LEU A 35 5.46 -1.65 -13.05
C LEU A 35 4.49 -0.74 -12.29
N LEU A 36 4.73 -0.49 -11.01
CA LEU A 36 3.86 0.37 -10.18
C LEU A 36 3.82 1.79 -10.75
N GLN A 37 4.98 2.40 -11.01
CA GLN A 37 5.06 3.77 -11.53
C GLN A 37 4.56 3.86 -12.99
N PHE A 38 4.73 2.81 -13.79
CA PHE A 38 4.11 2.71 -15.12
C PHE A 38 2.57 2.75 -15.04
N TRP A 39 1.98 1.97 -14.15
CA TRP A 39 0.52 1.91 -14.00
C TRP A 39 -0.06 3.15 -13.34
N GLU A 40 0.63 3.75 -12.37
CA GLU A 40 0.24 5.02 -11.77
C GLU A 40 0.14 6.15 -12.81
N ASN A 41 1.10 6.19 -13.76
CA ASN A 41 1.04 7.12 -14.89
C ASN A 41 -0.12 6.83 -15.85
N LYS A 42 -0.55 5.56 -15.97
CA LYS A 42 -1.64 5.11 -16.85
C LYS A 42 -3.03 5.21 -16.21
N VAL A 43 -3.16 5.24 -14.88
CA VAL A 43 -4.42 5.46 -14.16
C VAL A 43 -5.09 6.77 -14.58
N LYS A 44 -4.29 7.79 -14.89
CA LYS A 44 -4.76 9.09 -15.40
C LYS A 44 -5.49 8.99 -16.75
N ALA A 45 -5.27 7.91 -17.51
CA ALA A 45 -5.83 7.70 -18.85
C ALA A 45 -6.90 6.61 -18.92
N ILE A 46 -6.83 5.56 -18.09
CA ILE A 46 -7.73 4.39 -18.13
C ILE A 46 -8.22 4.06 -16.71
N LEU A 47 -9.35 4.63 -16.34
CA LEU A 47 -9.80 4.77 -14.96
C LEU A 47 -10.09 3.45 -14.22
N VAL A 48 -10.43 2.35 -14.89
CA VAL A 48 -10.80 1.08 -14.20
C VAL A 48 -9.64 0.09 -14.18
N LEU A 49 -8.98 -0.10 -15.32
CA LEU A 49 -7.93 -1.10 -15.43
C LEU A 49 -6.63 -0.68 -14.73
N GLY A 50 -6.30 0.61 -14.72
CA GLY A 50 -5.13 1.10 -14.00
C GLY A 50 -5.24 0.85 -12.50
N ARG A 51 -6.44 1.02 -11.93
CA ARG A 51 -6.70 0.73 -10.51
C ARG A 51 -6.59 -0.77 -10.22
N LEU A 52 -7.23 -1.62 -11.03
CA LEU A 52 -7.11 -3.07 -10.89
C LEU A 52 -5.65 -3.55 -10.96
N ALA A 53 -4.88 -3.02 -11.90
CA ALA A 53 -3.47 -3.37 -12.04
C ALA A 53 -2.66 -2.94 -10.81
N LEU A 54 -2.89 -1.74 -10.28
CA LEU A 54 -2.25 -1.29 -9.05
C LEU A 54 -2.63 -2.18 -7.86
N ASP A 55 -3.91 -2.47 -7.67
CA ASP A 55 -4.38 -3.31 -6.57
C ASP A 55 -3.68 -4.67 -6.56
N ILE A 56 -3.59 -5.32 -7.73
CA ILE A 56 -2.88 -6.59 -7.89
C ILE A 56 -1.39 -6.44 -7.58
N LEU A 57 -0.73 -5.40 -8.10
CA LEU A 57 0.72 -5.20 -7.94
C LEU A 57 1.13 -4.75 -6.54
N THR A 58 0.24 -4.09 -5.79
CA THR A 58 0.46 -3.70 -4.40
C THR A 58 0.08 -4.78 -3.41
N THR A 59 -0.67 -5.80 -3.85
CA THR A 59 -1.00 -6.93 -3.00
C THR A 59 0.29 -7.72 -2.75
N PRO A 60 0.77 -7.83 -1.50
CA PRO A 60 1.95 -8.63 -1.21
C PRO A 60 1.68 -10.07 -1.62
N SER A 61 2.64 -10.67 -2.33
CA SER A 61 2.64 -12.09 -2.66
C SER A 61 2.74 -12.89 -1.36
N LEU A 62 1.57 -13.37 -0.90
CA LEU A 62 1.23 -13.99 0.38
C LEU A 62 2.32 -14.85 1.07
N LEU A 63 2.26 -14.83 2.42
CA LEU A 63 3.02 -15.60 3.43
C LEU A 63 4.51 -15.26 3.59
N VAL A 64 5.28 -15.24 2.50
CA VAL A 64 6.75 -15.07 2.59
C VAL A 64 7.14 -13.67 3.09
N ASP A 65 6.42 -12.63 2.67
CA ASP A 65 6.70 -11.25 3.12
C ASP A 65 6.34 -11.03 4.59
N VAL A 66 5.30 -11.72 5.09
CA VAL A 66 4.91 -11.71 6.50
C VAL A 66 5.97 -12.45 7.31
N GLU A 67 6.39 -13.64 6.89
CA GLU A 67 7.42 -14.42 7.56
C GLU A 67 8.78 -13.71 7.56
N ARG A 68 9.16 -13.00 6.49
CA ARG A 68 10.41 -12.21 6.46
C ARG A 68 10.37 -11.04 7.45
N ALA A 69 9.23 -10.36 7.57
CA ALA A 69 9.03 -9.32 8.58
C ALA A 69 9.13 -9.89 10.01
N PHE A 70 8.73 -11.14 10.23
CA PHE A 70 8.82 -11.80 11.55
C PHE A 70 10.13 -12.59 11.79
N SER A 71 10.87 -12.96 10.75
CA SER A 71 12.09 -13.77 10.83
C SER A 71 13.36 -12.91 11.02
N GLY A 72 13.34 -11.65 10.60
CA GLY A 72 14.47 -10.72 10.74
C GLY A 72 14.72 -10.17 12.15
N GLY A 73 13.87 -10.50 13.14
CA GLY A 73 14.05 -10.07 14.52
C GLY A 73 14.95 -11.04 15.31
N PRO A 74 16.03 -10.57 15.98
CA PRO A 74 16.80 -11.43 16.87
C PRO A 74 15.92 -11.91 18.01
N MET A 75 15.61 -13.21 18.05
CA MET A 75 15.36 -14.06 19.23
C MET A 75 14.84 -13.38 20.53
N LEU A 76 13.90 -12.44 20.41
CA LEU A 76 13.30 -11.69 21.52
C LEU A 76 11.77 -11.76 21.47
N VAL A 77 11.20 -12.22 20.35
CA VAL A 77 9.75 -12.31 20.17
C VAL A 77 9.15 -13.31 21.15
N ASN A 78 9.73 -14.50 21.32
CA ASN A 78 9.16 -15.52 22.21
C ASN A 78 9.28 -15.16 23.71
N TYR A 79 10.39 -14.55 24.14
CA TYR A 79 10.62 -14.21 25.55
C TYR A 79 9.91 -12.91 25.99
N CYS A 80 9.77 -11.93 25.09
CA CYS A 80 9.05 -10.69 25.38
C CYS A 80 7.53 -10.80 25.17
N GLN A 81 7.04 -11.68 24.27
CA GLN A 81 5.59 -11.86 24.05
C GLN A 81 4.86 -12.34 25.31
N GLN A 82 5.50 -13.16 26.15
CA GLN A 82 4.89 -13.65 27.40
C GLN A 82 4.73 -12.57 28.48
N ARG A 83 5.27 -11.36 28.27
CA ARG A 83 5.21 -10.23 29.22
C ARG A 83 4.58 -8.95 28.67
N THR A 84 4.18 -8.93 27.40
CA THR A 84 3.52 -7.75 26.80
C THR A 84 2.06 -8.03 26.54
N SER A 85 1.18 -7.11 26.93
CA SER A 85 -0.22 -7.18 26.53
C SER A 85 -0.34 -7.12 25.00
N LEU A 86 -1.44 -7.67 24.47
CA LEU A 86 -1.74 -7.60 23.04
C LEU A 86 -1.78 -6.16 22.51
N SER A 87 -2.21 -5.20 23.35
CA SER A 87 -2.24 -3.78 23.00
C SER A 87 -0.84 -3.20 22.79
N ILE A 88 0.09 -3.49 23.70
CA ILE A 88 1.49 -3.04 23.59
C ILE A 88 2.17 -3.68 22.38
N PHE A 89 1.91 -4.97 22.15
CA PHE A 89 2.44 -5.66 20.97
C PHE A 89 1.97 -5.01 19.66
N ARG A 90 0.65 -4.76 19.53
CA ARG A 90 0.08 -4.09 18.35
C ARG A 90 0.63 -2.68 18.16
N ALA A 91 0.71 -1.89 19.23
CA ALA A 91 1.27 -0.55 19.19
C ALA A 91 2.74 -0.57 18.71
N LYS A 92 3.55 -1.47 19.26
CA LYS A 92 4.95 -1.63 18.87
C LYS A 92 5.11 -2.02 17.39
N MET A 93 4.29 -2.94 16.90
CA MET A 93 4.29 -3.35 15.49
C MET A 93 3.85 -2.22 14.55
N ALA A 94 2.80 -1.47 14.92
CA ALA A 94 2.32 -0.33 14.13
C ALA A 94 3.37 0.78 14.04
N VAL A 95 3.91 1.21 15.18
CA VAL A 95 4.98 2.24 15.23
C VAL A 95 6.21 1.78 14.45
N GLY A 96 6.63 0.52 14.62
CA GLY A 96 7.76 -0.04 13.88
C GLY A 96 7.52 -0.11 12.36
N SER A 97 6.28 -0.35 11.92
CA SER A 97 5.91 -0.35 10.50
C SER A 97 5.80 1.05 9.90
N TRP A 98 5.52 2.08 10.70
CA TRP A 98 5.41 3.46 10.22
C TRP A 98 6.75 4.18 10.24
N PHE A 99 7.68 3.77 11.10
CA PHE A 99 8.98 4.43 11.24
C PHE A 99 9.77 4.45 9.91
N GLY A 100 10.19 5.63 9.48
CA GLY A 100 10.88 5.84 8.20
C GLY A 100 9.95 5.87 6.98
N THR A 101 8.63 5.80 7.18
CA THR A 101 7.63 6.04 6.14
C THR A 101 7.10 7.47 6.23
N PRO A 102 6.39 8.00 5.22
CA PRO A 102 5.77 9.32 5.31
C PRO A 102 4.76 9.49 6.46
N LEU A 103 4.32 8.40 7.09
CA LEU A 103 3.43 8.44 8.26
C LEU A 103 4.17 8.70 9.57
N LEU A 104 5.46 8.33 9.65
CA LEU A 104 6.32 8.58 10.81
C LEU A 104 7.78 8.72 10.34
N PRO A 105 8.12 9.87 9.74
CA PRO A 105 9.43 10.07 9.15
C PRO A 105 10.54 10.10 10.20
N ASP A 106 10.28 10.68 11.38
CA ASP A 106 11.25 10.78 12.47
C ASP A 106 10.60 10.75 13.86
N VAL A 107 11.39 10.40 14.87
CA VAL A 107 10.98 10.36 16.29
C VAL A 107 10.69 11.77 16.82
N ALA A 108 11.33 12.80 16.29
CA ALA A 108 11.13 14.18 16.71
C ALA A 108 9.66 14.63 16.57
N GLU A 109 8.98 14.22 15.50
CA GLU A 109 7.56 14.55 15.29
C GLU A 109 6.65 13.92 16.35
N VAL A 110 6.99 12.72 16.82
CA VAL A 110 6.26 12.06 17.92
C VAL A 110 6.48 12.79 19.24
N LEU A 111 7.72 13.24 19.47
CA LEU A 111 8.07 13.96 20.69
C LEU A 111 7.28 15.25 20.79
N ASP A 112 7.21 16.01 19.70
CA ASP A 112 6.39 17.23 19.62
C ASP A 112 4.92 16.90 19.90
N MET A 113 4.33 15.88 19.26
CA MET A 113 2.93 15.50 19.51
C MET A 113 2.64 15.13 20.98
N VAL A 114 3.57 14.46 21.64
CA VAL A 114 3.42 14.06 23.06
C VAL A 114 3.58 15.27 23.98
N GLU A 115 4.52 16.16 23.68
CA GLU A 115 4.76 17.38 24.46
C GLU A 115 3.56 18.34 24.36
N TRP A 116 3.00 18.54 23.16
CA TRP A 116 1.78 19.33 22.94
C TRP A 116 0.57 18.79 23.71
N LYS A 117 0.46 17.47 23.86
CA LYS A 117 -0.64 16.86 24.63
C LYS A 117 -0.45 17.03 26.14
N GLY A 118 0.80 16.96 26.63
CA GLY A 118 1.12 17.18 28.04
C GLY A 118 0.78 18.59 28.54
N ASP A 119 0.92 19.61 27.69
CA ASP A 119 0.57 20.98 28.05
C ASP A 119 -0.94 21.28 27.95
N SER A 120 -1.64 20.59 27.04
CA SER A 120 -3.10 20.71 26.94
C SER A 120 -3.83 20.04 28.11
N GLU A 121 -3.29 18.96 28.68
CA GLU A 121 -3.90 18.27 29.83
C GLU A 121 -3.60 19.01 31.15
N ARG A 122 -2.40 19.57 31.33
CA ARG A 122 -2.09 20.44 32.50
C ARG A 122 -2.91 21.72 32.56
N SER A 123 -3.47 22.16 31.44
CA SER A 123 -4.28 23.38 31.38
C SER A 123 -5.72 23.17 31.85
N LEU A 124 -6.19 21.92 31.99
CA LEU A 124 -7.56 21.58 32.41
C LEU A 124 -7.69 21.25 33.91
N ASP A 125 -6.57 21.23 34.64
CA ASP A 125 -6.52 20.95 36.08
C ASP A 125 -6.42 22.23 36.95
N LEU A 126 -6.65 23.41 36.36
CA LEU A 126 -6.68 24.71 37.04
C LEU A 126 -8.07 25.36 36.88
N ASP A 127 -9.08 24.79 37.53
CA ASP A 127 -10.33 25.48 37.95
C ASP A 127 -10.97 24.73 39.14
#